data_AF-A0A9E3TY39-F1
#
_entry.id   AF-A0A9E3TY39-F1
#
_cell.length_a   1.000
_cell.length_b   1.000
_cell.length_c   1.000
_cell.angle_alpha   90.00
_cell.angle_beta   90.00
_cell.angle_gamma   90.00
#
_symmetry.space_group_name_H-M   'P 1'
#
loop_
_entity.id
_entity.type
_entity.pdbx_description
1 polymer ?
#
loop_
_entity_poly.entity_id
_entity_poly.type
_entity_poly.pdbx_seq_one_letter_code
_entity_poly.pdbx_strand_id
1 'polypeptide(L)'
;MKRSIWKFFGIILAVLGVGVVWSLTPADSGFKQASTWQQLAEPGHLSAAHAHLEDNCAACHTSVIGIETAKCIVCHANDESILQRQPTSFHASISSCQECHPEHRGLDQRPTNMEHSALAQIGLRQLADDEASDSESQLTAMRL
;
A
#
# COMPACT_ATOMS: atom_id res chain seq x y z
N MET A 1 23.53 -46.51 11.66
CA MET A 1 22.13 -46.60 11.17
C MET A 1 21.08 -46.12 12.18
N LYS A 2 21.00 -46.67 13.41
CA LYS A 2 19.96 -46.32 14.43
C LYS A 2 19.91 -44.82 14.83
N ARG A 3 21.05 -44.14 14.93
CA ARG A 3 21.12 -42.70 15.25
C ARG A 3 20.52 -41.79 14.17
N SER A 4 20.50 -42.22 12.92
CA SER A 4 19.89 -41.45 11.82
C SER A 4 18.36 -41.62 11.84
N ILE A 5 17.89 -42.84 12.06
CA ILE A 5 16.46 -43.17 12.20
C ILE A 5 15.80 -42.35 13.32
N TRP A 6 16.45 -42.21 14.47
CA TRP A 6 15.87 -41.42 15.57
C TRP A 6 15.81 -39.92 15.26
N LYS A 7 16.76 -39.39 14.49
CA LYS A 7 16.70 -38.01 13.99
C LYS A 7 15.51 -37.82 13.05
N PHE A 8 15.27 -38.77 12.14
CA PHE A 8 14.10 -38.73 11.26
C PHE A 8 12.78 -38.78 12.04
N PHE A 9 12.66 -39.69 13.00
CA PHE A 9 11.47 -39.76 13.86
C PHE A 9 11.28 -38.47 14.68
N GLY A 10 12.36 -37.87 15.19
CA GLY A 10 12.30 -36.59 15.90
C GLY A 10 11.81 -35.45 15.01
N ILE A 11 12.28 -35.37 13.76
CA ILE A 11 11.83 -34.36 12.79
C ILE A 11 10.36 -34.57 12.44
N ILE A 12 9.94 -35.81 12.17
CA ILE A 12 8.55 -36.14 11.85
C ILE A 12 7.63 -35.73 13.02
N LEU A 13 8.00 -36.05 14.25
CA LEU A 13 7.20 -35.73 15.43
C LEU A 13 7.12 -34.20 15.65
N ALA A 14 8.20 -33.47 15.37
CA ALA A 14 8.19 -32.01 15.42
C ALA A 14 7.26 -31.39 14.36
N VAL A 15 7.32 -31.87 13.11
CA VAL A 15 6.46 -31.39 12.01
C VAL A 15 4.98 -31.69 12.32
N LEU A 16 4.68 -32.90 12.79
CA LEU A 16 3.32 -33.26 13.21
C LEU A 16 2.85 -32.38 14.38
N GLY A 17 3.71 -32.12 15.36
CA GLY A 17 3.42 -31.21 16.46
C GLY A 17 3.06 -29.81 15.99
N VAL A 18 3.85 -29.23 15.06
CA VAL A 18 3.57 -27.92 14.47
C VAL A 18 2.25 -27.94 13.69
N GLY A 19 1.99 -28.98 12.89
CA GLY A 19 0.75 -29.13 12.14
C GLY A 19 -0.49 -29.22 13.04
N VAL A 20 -0.40 -29.96 14.14
CA VAL A 20 -1.49 -30.07 15.13
C VAL A 20 -1.72 -28.72 15.82
N VAL A 21 -0.66 -28.04 16.27
CA VAL A 21 -0.78 -26.69 16.86
C VAL A 21 -1.40 -25.72 15.85
N TRP A 22 -0.97 -25.75 14.60
CA TRP A 22 -1.55 -24.93 13.54
C TRP A 22 -3.04 -25.24 13.34
N SER A 23 -3.46 -26.50 13.35
CA SER A 23 -4.85 -26.85 13.13
C SER A 23 -5.77 -26.55 14.32
N LEU A 24 -5.26 -26.63 15.56
CA LEU A 24 -6.05 -26.43 16.78
C LEU A 24 -6.18 -24.96 17.19
N THR A 25 -5.29 -24.10 16.71
CA THR A 25 -5.30 -22.67 17.02
C THR A 25 -6.28 -21.92 16.10
N PRO A 26 -6.99 -20.90 16.61
CA PRO A 26 -7.90 -20.07 15.80
C PRO A 26 -7.22 -19.42 14.58
N ALA A 27 -7.99 -19.12 13.53
CA ALA A 27 -7.47 -18.50 12.31
C ALA A 27 -7.01 -17.05 12.54
N ASP A 28 -7.59 -16.38 13.52
CA ASP A 28 -7.27 -15.03 13.98
C ASP A 28 -6.09 -14.98 14.98
N SER A 29 -5.41 -16.11 15.21
CA SER A 29 -4.18 -16.11 16.02
C SER A 29 -3.12 -15.23 15.37
N GLY A 30 -2.56 -14.26 16.10
CA GLY A 30 -1.63 -13.25 15.55
C GLY A 30 -0.44 -13.85 14.77
N PHE A 31 0.15 -14.96 15.22
CA PHE A 31 1.27 -15.59 14.49
C PHE A 31 0.88 -16.14 13.11
N LYS A 32 -0.41 -16.33 12.82
CA LYS A 32 -0.96 -16.71 11.50
C LYS A 32 -1.36 -15.51 10.65
N GLN A 33 -1.53 -14.33 11.25
CA GLN A 33 -1.91 -13.12 10.54
C GLN A 33 -0.66 -12.46 9.94
N ALA A 34 -0.75 -12.04 8.68
CA ALA A 34 0.34 -11.32 8.03
C ALA A 34 0.57 -9.94 8.67
N SER A 35 -0.50 -9.28 9.10
CA SER A 35 -0.47 -7.95 9.73
C SER A 35 0.42 -7.91 10.97
N THR A 36 0.38 -8.95 11.81
CA THR A 36 1.25 -9.06 13.00
C THR A 36 2.73 -8.96 12.66
N TRP A 37 3.15 -9.53 11.54
CA TRP A 37 4.54 -9.44 11.09
C TRP A 37 4.84 -8.13 10.35
N GLN A 38 3.84 -7.58 9.66
CA GLN A 38 3.96 -6.30 8.92
C GLN A 38 4.08 -5.11 9.87
N GLN A 39 3.38 -5.12 11.00
CA GLN A 39 3.43 -4.07 12.03
C GLN A 39 4.82 -3.89 12.63
N LEU A 40 5.67 -4.94 12.64
CA LEU A 40 7.07 -4.82 13.07
C LEU A 40 7.89 -3.88 12.16
N ALA A 41 7.44 -3.68 10.93
CA ALA A 41 8.05 -2.79 9.95
C ALA A 41 7.25 -1.49 9.75
N GLU A 42 6.24 -1.24 10.58
CA GLU A 42 5.41 -0.04 10.47
C GLU A 42 6.19 1.21 10.88
N PRO A 43 6.25 2.27 10.03
CA PRO A 43 6.98 3.49 10.36
C PRO A 43 6.41 4.26 11.55
N GLY A 44 5.11 4.09 11.81
CA GLY A 44 4.34 4.73 12.85
C GLY A 44 2.85 4.55 12.61
N HIS A 45 2.02 4.85 13.62
CA HIS A 45 0.58 4.67 13.52
C HIS A 45 -0.07 5.46 12.38
N LEU A 46 -1.17 4.95 11.84
CA LEU A 46 -1.99 5.69 10.90
C LEU A 46 -2.63 6.92 11.58
N SER A 47 -3.05 7.88 10.76
CA SER A 47 -3.84 9.02 11.18
C SER A 47 -5.21 8.60 11.71
N ALA A 48 -5.84 9.43 12.54
CA ALA A 48 -7.18 9.13 13.06
C ALA A 48 -8.24 8.86 11.97
N ALA A 49 -8.05 9.41 10.76
CA ALA A 49 -8.96 9.19 9.63
C ALA A 49 -8.87 7.75 9.08
N HIS A 50 -7.70 7.11 9.19
CA HIS A 50 -7.45 5.76 8.69
C HIS A 50 -7.19 4.73 9.79
N ALA A 51 -7.30 5.08 11.07
CA ALA A 51 -7.02 4.19 12.20
C ALA A 51 -7.79 2.85 12.16
N HIS A 52 -8.94 2.79 11.49
CA HIS A 52 -9.68 1.55 11.25
C HIS A 52 -8.87 0.51 10.42
N LEU A 53 -7.90 0.97 9.63
CA LEU A 53 -7.12 0.16 8.69
C LEU A 53 -5.77 -0.31 9.27
N GLU A 54 -5.49 -0.08 10.55
CA GLU A 54 -4.19 -0.39 11.19
C GLU A 54 -3.74 -1.85 10.98
N ASP A 55 -4.69 -2.78 11.03
CA ASP A 55 -4.45 -4.22 10.84
C ASP A 55 -4.60 -4.67 9.38
N ASN A 56 -4.88 -3.75 8.44
CA ASN A 56 -5.12 -4.03 7.03
C ASN A 56 -4.18 -3.24 6.13
N CYS A 57 -2.87 -3.52 6.24
CA CYS A 57 -1.84 -2.86 5.43
C CYS A 57 -2.10 -3.00 3.91
N ALA A 58 -2.72 -4.10 3.49
CA ALA A 58 -3.07 -4.37 2.10
C ALA A 58 -4.15 -3.44 1.54
N ALA A 59 -4.86 -2.69 2.39
CA ALA A 59 -5.79 -1.65 1.97
C ALA A 59 -5.09 -0.54 1.18
N CYS A 60 -3.82 -0.24 1.48
CA CYS A 60 -3.05 0.82 0.81
C CYS A 60 -1.82 0.27 0.07
N HIS A 61 -1.16 -0.77 0.60
CA HIS A 61 0.07 -1.32 0.05
C HIS A 61 -0.16 -2.57 -0.79
N THR A 62 0.64 -2.74 -1.83
CA THR A 62 0.86 -4.01 -2.51
C THR A 62 2.27 -4.49 -2.23
N SER A 63 2.41 -5.79 -1.95
CA SER A 63 3.68 -6.40 -1.59
C SER A 63 4.76 -6.07 -2.61
N VAL A 64 5.94 -5.66 -2.11
CA VAL A 64 7.12 -5.26 -2.92
C VAL A 64 6.95 -3.94 -3.68
N ILE A 65 5.75 -3.57 -4.11
CA ILE A 65 5.47 -2.36 -4.88
C ILE A 65 5.35 -1.13 -3.97
N GLY A 66 4.73 -1.29 -2.80
CA GLY A 66 4.42 -0.16 -1.92
C GLY A 66 2.99 0.33 -2.13
N ILE A 67 2.75 1.62 -1.91
CA ILE A 67 1.42 2.22 -2.02
C ILE A 67 1.03 2.39 -3.48
N GLU A 68 -0.22 2.08 -3.81
CA GLU A 68 -0.76 2.29 -5.15
C GLU A 68 -1.90 3.31 -5.13
N THR A 69 -1.83 4.30 -6.02
CA THR A 69 -2.85 5.36 -6.16
C THR A 69 -4.26 4.81 -6.34
N ALA A 70 -4.41 3.70 -7.09
CA ALA A 70 -5.71 3.06 -7.30
C ALA A 70 -6.39 2.66 -5.98
N LYS A 71 -5.62 2.26 -4.96
CA LYS A 71 -6.16 1.87 -3.66
C LYS A 71 -6.72 3.05 -2.87
N CYS A 72 -6.14 4.24 -3.02
CA CYS A 72 -6.70 5.48 -2.47
C CYS A 72 -8.03 5.81 -3.17
N ILE A 73 -8.05 5.68 -4.50
CA ILE A 73 -9.21 6.03 -5.33
C ILE A 73 -10.40 5.10 -5.06
N VAL A 74 -10.18 3.82 -4.76
CA VAL A 74 -11.27 2.87 -4.46
C VAL A 74 -12.24 3.41 -3.39
N CYS A 75 -11.74 4.11 -2.38
CA CYS A 75 -12.57 4.71 -1.34
C CYS A 75 -12.96 6.18 -1.65
N HIS A 76 -12.06 6.95 -2.26
CA HIS A 76 -12.23 8.41 -2.41
C HIS A 76 -12.74 8.87 -3.79
N ALA A 77 -12.96 7.96 -4.75
CA ALA A 77 -13.38 8.31 -6.12
C ALA A 77 -14.65 9.16 -6.21
N ASN A 78 -15.54 9.07 -5.22
CA ASN A 78 -16.81 9.79 -5.19
C ASN A 78 -16.93 10.72 -3.96
N ASP A 79 -15.83 11.00 -3.26
CA ASP A 79 -15.86 11.88 -2.11
C ASP A 79 -15.93 13.33 -2.56
N GLU A 80 -17.14 13.85 -2.71
CA GLU A 80 -17.39 15.22 -3.16
C GLU A 80 -16.74 16.27 -2.25
N SER A 81 -16.53 15.97 -0.96
CA SER A 81 -15.86 16.89 -0.04
C SER A 81 -14.38 17.09 -0.36
N ILE A 82 -13.77 16.09 -0.99
CA ILE A 82 -12.40 16.08 -1.52
C ILE A 82 -12.39 16.59 -2.97
N LEU A 83 -13.39 16.22 -3.77
CA LEU A 83 -13.42 16.44 -5.22
C LEU A 83 -14.08 17.74 -5.68
N GLN A 84 -15.01 18.36 -4.93
CA GLN A 84 -15.82 19.51 -5.38
C GLN A 84 -15.37 20.90 -4.89
N ARG A 85 -14.19 21.04 -4.25
CA ARG A 85 -13.66 22.39 -3.98
C ARG A 85 -13.29 23.07 -5.30
N GLN A 86 -13.85 24.23 -5.63
CA GLN A 86 -13.65 24.91 -6.93
C GLN A 86 -12.19 25.01 -7.50
N PRO A 87 -11.09 24.99 -6.72
CA PRO A 87 -9.74 24.80 -7.28
C PRO A 87 -9.29 23.33 -7.53
N THR A 88 -10.18 22.33 -7.55
CA THR A 88 -9.88 20.87 -7.65
C THR A 88 -9.70 20.33 -9.07
N SER A 89 -9.59 21.16 -10.12
CA SER A 89 -9.18 20.65 -11.45
C SER A 89 -7.91 19.81 -11.36
N PHE A 90 -7.02 20.19 -10.45
CA PHE A 90 -5.82 19.44 -10.09
C PHE A 90 -6.11 18.05 -9.49
N HIS A 91 -7.08 17.92 -8.58
CA HIS A 91 -7.42 16.64 -7.96
C HIS A 91 -8.11 15.68 -8.93
N ALA A 92 -8.70 16.20 -10.02
CA ALA A 92 -9.33 15.39 -11.06
C ALA A 92 -8.32 14.69 -11.99
N SER A 93 -7.12 15.25 -12.15
CA SER A 93 -6.08 14.74 -13.08
C SER A 93 -4.83 14.21 -12.38
N ILE A 94 -4.70 14.40 -11.07
CA ILE A 94 -3.54 13.91 -10.32
C ILE A 94 -3.63 12.43 -9.98
N SER A 95 -2.54 11.71 -10.25
CA SER A 95 -2.36 10.30 -9.90
C SER A 95 -1.33 10.07 -8.78
N SER A 96 -0.97 11.13 -8.03
CA SER A 96 -0.09 11.08 -6.85
C SER A 96 -0.78 11.65 -5.62
N CYS A 97 -1.26 10.78 -4.74
CA CYS A 97 -1.98 11.19 -3.51
C CYS A 97 -1.01 11.39 -2.33
N GLN A 98 -0.08 10.45 -2.13
CA GLN A 98 0.76 10.35 -0.93
C GLN A 98 1.76 11.50 -0.76
N GLU A 99 2.13 12.18 -1.84
CA GLU A 99 3.06 13.32 -1.80
C GLU A 99 2.48 14.48 -0.99
N CYS A 100 1.16 14.70 -1.07
CA CYS A 100 0.46 15.72 -0.28
C CYS A 100 -0.35 15.12 0.87
N HIS A 101 -0.68 13.83 0.81
CA HIS A 101 -1.42 13.08 1.84
C HIS A 101 -0.56 11.98 2.47
N PRO A 102 0.52 12.34 3.18
CA PRO A 102 1.40 11.37 3.80
C PRO A 102 0.71 10.71 5.01
N GLU A 103 1.01 9.43 5.21
CA GLU A 103 0.49 8.62 6.30
C GLU A 103 1.63 8.12 7.21
N HIS A 104 1.30 7.37 8.27
CA HIS A 104 2.22 6.86 9.29
C HIS A 104 2.87 7.95 10.14
N ARG A 105 2.11 9.01 10.45
CA ARG A 105 2.58 10.13 11.29
C ARG A 105 1.94 10.16 12.68
N GLY A 106 1.07 9.20 12.97
CA GLY A 106 0.34 9.11 14.23
C GLY A 106 -1.07 9.70 14.17
N LEU A 107 -1.88 9.28 15.15
CA LEU A 107 -3.32 9.54 15.21
C LEU A 107 -3.68 11.02 15.16
N ASP A 108 -2.89 11.87 15.83
CA ASP A 108 -3.18 13.31 15.98
C ASP A 108 -2.74 14.15 14.76
N GLN A 109 -2.04 13.54 13.80
CA GLN A 109 -1.55 14.23 12.61
C GLN A 109 -2.56 14.09 11.47
N ARG A 110 -2.95 15.22 10.89
CA ARG A 110 -3.77 15.19 9.67
C ARG A 110 -2.92 14.67 8.52
N PRO A 111 -3.40 13.72 7.70
CA PRO A 111 -2.67 13.18 6.55
C PRO A 111 -2.77 14.18 5.39
N THR A 112 -2.33 15.41 5.61
CA THR A 112 -2.31 16.48 4.63
C THR A 112 -1.16 17.41 4.94
N ASN A 113 -0.23 17.54 4.00
CA ASN A 113 0.91 18.43 4.09
C ASN A 113 1.12 19.06 2.71
N MET A 114 0.84 20.37 2.61
CA MET A 114 0.98 21.10 1.35
C MET A 114 2.43 21.55 1.16
N GLU A 115 3.16 20.81 0.33
CA GLU A 115 4.49 21.18 -0.13
C GLU A 115 4.44 21.72 -1.58
N HIS A 116 4.80 22.99 -1.77
CA HIS A 116 4.71 23.63 -3.07
C HIS A 116 5.73 23.10 -4.10
N SER A 117 6.88 22.61 -3.62
CA SER A 117 7.88 21.96 -4.47
C SER A 117 7.38 20.63 -5.03
N ALA A 118 6.73 19.81 -4.21
CA ALA A 118 6.10 18.57 -4.67
C ALA A 118 5.05 18.86 -5.73
N LEU A 119 4.17 19.85 -5.49
CA LEU A 119 3.17 20.30 -6.47
C LEU A 119 3.81 20.69 -7.81
N ALA A 120 4.85 21.53 -7.79
CA ALA A 120 5.55 21.94 -8.99
C ALA A 120 6.21 20.76 -9.72
N GLN A 121 6.81 19.82 -8.98
CA GLN A 121 7.45 18.64 -9.54
C GLN A 121 6.44 17.67 -10.17
N ILE A 122 5.25 17.52 -9.59
CA ILE A 122 4.16 16.75 -10.20
C ILE A 122 3.73 17.39 -11.53
N GLY A 123 3.50 18.71 -11.53
CA GLY A 123 3.11 19.42 -12.75
C GLY A 123 4.15 19.30 -13.87
N LEU A 124 5.44 19.39 -13.54
CA LEU A 124 6.51 19.21 -14.52
C LEU A 124 6.57 17.78 -15.08
N ARG A 125 6.31 16.76 -14.25
CA ARG A 125 6.24 15.36 -14.72
C ARG A 125 5.05 15.15 -15.66
N GLN A 126 3.89 15.68 -15.33
CA GLN A 126 2.70 15.58 -16.18
C GLN A 126 2.94 16.20 -17.56
N LEU A 127 3.55 17.39 -17.62
CA LEU A 127 3.89 18.03 -18.90
C LEU A 127 4.87 17.17 -19.72
N ALA A 128 5.87 16.57 -19.09
CA ALA A 128 6.82 15.69 -19.77
C ALA A 128 6.18 14.40 -20.29
N ASP A 129 5.25 13.81 -19.52
CA ASP A 129 4.50 12.62 -19.90
C ASP A 129 3.55 12.91 -21.08
N ASP A 130 2.89 14.08 -21.07
CA ASP A 130 2.03 14.55 -22.16
C ASP A 130 2.84 14.76 -23.46
N GLU A 131 4.01 15.40 -23.38
CA GLU A 131 4.94 15.55 -24.51
C GLU A 131 5.41 14.21 -25.07
N ALA A 132 5.71 13.25 -24.20
CA ALA A 132 6.13 11.91 -24.60
C ALA A 132 5.00 11.17 -25.34
N SER A 133 3.78 11.17 -24.78
CA SER A 133 2.59 10.57 -25.39
C SER A 133 2.29 11.16 -26.78
N ASP A 134 2.35 12.48 -26.92
CA ASP A 134 2.13 13.16 -28.19
C ASP A 134 3.15 12.71 -29.25
N SER A 135 4.42 12.58 -28.87
CA SER A 135 5.48 12.10 -29.76
C SER A 135 5.27 10.65 -30.23
N GLU A 136 4.84 9.76 -29.33
CA GLU A 136 4.54 8.36 -29.65
C GLU A 136 3.32 8.24 -30.57
N SER A 137 2.30 9.08 -30.35
CA SER A 137 1.11 9.13 -31.19
C SER A 137 1.45 9.57 -32.62
N GLN A 138 2.29 10.60 -32.78
CA GLN A 138 2.76 11.07 -34.09
C GLN A 138 3.62 10.02 -34.81
N LEU A 139 4.51 9.35 -34.07
CA LEU A 139 5.35 8.27 -34.64
C LEU A 139 4.52 7.08 -35.12
N THR A 140 3.42 6.77 -34.42
CA THR A 140 2.49 5.71 -34.81
C THR A 140 1.65 6.12 -36.02
N ALA A 141 1.17 7.37 -36.06
CA ALA A 141 0.44 7.91 -37.20
C ALA A 141 1.28 7.97 -38.50
N MET A 142 2.60 8.18 -38.38
CA MET A 142 3.51 8.22 -39.53
C MET A 142 3.99 6.83 -40.01
N ARG A 143 3.67 5.77 -39.28
CA ARG A 143 3.98 4.36 -39.64
C ARG A 143 2.81 3.64 -40.34
N LEU A 144 1.66 4.30 -40.44
CA LEU A 144 0.47 3.86 -41.19
C LEU A 144 0.42 4.54 -42.55
#